data_AF-A0A7W0Y6V8-F1
#
_entry.id   AF-A0A7W0Y6V8-F1
#
_cell.length_a   1.000
_cell.length_b   1.000
_cell.length_c   1.000
_cell.angle_alpha   90.00
_cell.angle_beta   90.00
_cell.angle_gamma   90.00
#
_symmetry.space_group_name_H-M   'P 1'
#
loop_
_entity.id
_entity.type
_entity.pdbx_description
1 polymer ?
#
loop_
_entity_poly.entity_id
_entity_poly.type
_entity_poly.pdbx_seq_one_letter_code
_entity_poly.pdbx_strand_id
1 'polypeptide(L)'
;LAPDADRGIDGLLRVVLVIVALSRSHAVWSIDAWVWRRIGRPLPTEIPAWPRYLLFAQLVWVYFSGGHNKTGIEWGIPGGFTALANALTDPHFARFDPGWVAAVYPLTRVMTALTIVFELGAPVMLVLTYFAATADRPGRLRRWCNRLRLRWAWIALGVGFHLGIALTLRLGIFPAGMLVLYPVLLLPAELAALAAITARRRASCTRPPP
;
A
#
# COMPACT_ATOMS: atom_id res chain seq x y z
N LEU A 1 -7.07 -1.41 -22.91
CA LEU A 1 -6.36 -1.90 -21.70
C LEU A 1 -4.90 -2.02 -22.09
N ALA A 2 -3.99 -1.37 -21.36
CA ALA A 2 -2.56 -1.51 -21.62
C ALA A 2 -2.13 -2.94 -21.26
N PRO A 3 -1.82 -3.81 -22.25
CA PRO A 3 -1.69 -5.25 -22.03
C PRO A 3 -0.60 -5.63 -21.01
N ASP A 4 0.41 -4.78 -20.89
CA ASP A 4 1.59 -5.07 -20.07
C ASP A 4 1.46 -4.63 -18.61
N ALA A 5 0.55 -3.71 -18.29
CA ALA A 5 0.32 -3.27 -16.90
C ALA A 5 -0.30 -4.40 -16.06
N ASP A 6 -1.24 -5.16 -16.64
CA ASP A 6 -1.87 -6.29 -15.97
C ASP A 6 -0.88 -7.44 -15.72
N ARG A 7 0.10 -7.64 -16.62
CA ARG A 7 1.10 -8.72 -16.49
C ARG A 7 2.02 -8.54 -15.29
N GLY A 8 2.42 -7.31 -14.99
CA GLY A 8 3.31 -7.01 -13.85
C GLY A 8 2.65 -7.29 -12.50
N ILE A 9 1.42 -6.81 -12.32
CA ILE A 9 0.66 -7.03 -11.08
C ILE A 9 0.27 -8.51 -10.92
N ASP A 10 -0.06 -9.21 -12.02
CA ASP A 10 -0.33 -10.65 -11.98
C ASP A 10 0.88 -11.45 -11.46
N GLY A 11 2.09 -11.12 -11.94
CA GLY A 11 3.33 -11.72 -11.44
C GLY A 11 3.52 -11.49 -9.94
N LEU A 12 3.30 -10.26 -9.47
CA LEU A 12 3.38 -9.91 -8.05
C LEU A 12 2.35 -10.70 -7.21
N LEU A 13 1.09 -10.74 -7.65
CA LEU A 13 0.03 -11.44 -6.92
C LEU A 13 0.28 -12.94 -6.84
N ARG A 14 0.85 -13.58 -7.87
CA ARG A 14 1.25 -14.99 -7.81
C ARG A 14 2.29 -15.24 -6.71
N VAL A 15 3.30 -14.38 -6.58
CA VAL A 15 4.30 -14.46 -5.51
C VAL A 15 3.64 -14.29 -4.14
N VAL A 16 2.74 -13.30 -4.00
CA VAL A 16 1.99 -13.04 -2.77
C VAL A 16 1.16 -14.26 -2.37
N LEU A 17 0.45 -14.88 -3.31
CA LEU A 17 -0.36 -16.07 -3.06
C LEU A 17 0.48 -17.24 -2.55
N VAL A 18 1.67 -17.48 -3.12
CA VAL A 18 2.59 -18.52 -2.63
C VAL A 18 3.05 -18.22 -1.20
N ILE A 19 3.43 -16.97 -0.91
CA ILE A 19 3.82 -16.58 0.46
C ILE A 19 2.66 -16.81 1.43
N VAL A 20 1.45 -16.36 1.07
CA VAL A 20 0.24 -16.48 1.91
C VAL A 20 -0.14 -17.95 2.12
N ALA A 21 -0.03 -18.80 1.10
CA ALA A 21 -0.29 -20.24 1.21
C ALA A 21 0.66 -20.93 2.20
N LEU A 22 1.93 -20.51 2.26
CA LEU A 22 2.95 -21.10 3.13
C LEU A 22 3.03 -20.44 4.53
N SER A 23 2.30 -19.34 4.74
CA SER A 23 2.42 -18.47 5.94
C SER A 23 1.60 -18.88 7.16
N ARG A 24 0.71 -19.88 7.04
CA ARG A 24 -0.37 -20.14 8.02
C ARG A 24 -1.30 -18.91 8.23
N SER A 25 -1.46 -18.08 7.20
CA SER A 25 -2.39 -16.93 7.18
C SER A 25 -3.83 -17.27 7.59
N HIS A 26 -4.22 -18.53 7.47
CA HIS A 26 -5.53 -19.02 7.89
C HIS A 26 -5.71 -19.12 9.41
N ALA A 27 -4.68 -18.96 10.24
CA ALA A 27 -4.73 -19.28 11.67
C ALA A 27 -5.66 -18.40 12.52
N VAL A 28 -6.01 -17.18 12.08
CA VAL A 28 -6.69 -16.19 12.95
C VAL A 28 -8.03 -15.68 12.38
N TRP A 29 -8.05 -15.26 11.11
CA TRP A 29 -9.18 -14.58 10.47
C TRP A 29 -9.73 -15.30 9.24
N SER A 30 -9.59 -16.62 9.17
CA SER A 30 -10.16 -17.45 8.10
C SER A 30 -11.46 -18.14 8.51
N ILE A 31 -12.11 -18.76 7.53
CA ILE A 31 -13.22 -19.69 7.75
C ILE A 31 -12.75 -20.87 8.62
N ASP A 32 -11.54 -21.41 8.39
CA ASP A 32 -11.00 -22.52 9.19
C ASP A 32 -10.86 -22.14 10.66
N ALA A 33 -10.30 -20.96 10.95
CA ALA A 33 -10.17 -20.46 12.31
C ALA A 33 -11.55 -20.24 12.96
N TRP A 34 -12.54 -19.79 12.18
CA TRP A 34 -13.92 -19.66 12.66
C TRP A 34 -14.53 -21.03 13.00
N VAL A 35 -14.38 -22.03 12.14
CA VAL A 35 -14.85 -23.41 12.39
C VAL A 35 -14.14 -23.99 13.61
N TRP A 36 -12.82 -23.84 13.71
CA TRP A 36 -12.03 -24.35 14.83
C TRP A 36 -12.46 -23.74 16.17
N ARG A 37 -12.76 -22.44 16.22
CA ARG A 37 -13.35 -21.80 17.40
C ARG A 37 -14.70 -22.42 17.78
N ARG A 38 -15.55 -22.71 16.79
CA ARG A 38 -16.88 -23.31 17.02
C ARG A 38 -16.80 -24.71 17.63
N ILE A 39 -15.78 -25.48 17.27
CA ILE A 39 -15.55 -26.83 17.82
C ILE A 39 -14.63 -26.85 19.04
N GLY A 40 -14.34 -25.68 19.65
CA GLY A 40 -13.55 -25.56 20.87
C GLY A 40 -12.05 -25.81 20.71
N ARG A 41 -11.50 -25.77 19.49
CA ARG A 41 -10.05 -25.90 19.29
C ARG A 41 -9.33 -24.59 19.63
N PRO A 42 -8.20 -24.66 20.37
CA PRO A 42 -7.40 -23.48 20.64
C PRO A 42 -6.80 -22.95 19.34
N LEU A 43 -6.85 -21.63 19.15
CA LEU A 43 -6.13 -20.98 18.06
C LEU A 43 -4.69 -20.67 18.48
N PRO A 44 -3.74 -20.62 17.52
CA PRO A 44 -2.39 -20.19 17.81
C PRO A 44 -2.38 -18.78 18.41
N THR A 45 -1.63 -18.60 19.49
CA THR A 45 -1.37 -17.29 20.11
C THR A 45 -0.46 -16.43 19.24
N GLU A 46 0.46 -17.06 18.52
CA GLU A 46 1.45 -16.43 17.67
C GLU A 46 1.48 -17.07 16.27
N ILE A 47 1.79 -16.24 15.27
CA ILE A 47 2.00 -16.67 13.89
C ILE A 47 3.40 -16.23 13.41
N PRO A 48 4.03 -16.97 12.49
CA PRO A 48 5.35 -16.58 11.97
C PRO A 48 5.32 -15.19 11.33
N ALA A 49 6.31 -14.35 11.66
CA ALA A 49 6.40 -12.99 11.14
C ALA A 49 7.07 -12.87 9.76
N TRP A 50 7.80 -13.91 9.33
CA TRP A 50 8.53 -13.93 8.05
C TRP A 50 7.67 -13.55 6.82
N PRO A 51 6.38 -13.97 6.69
CA PRO A 51 5.58 -13.65 5.51
C PRO A 51 5.35 -12.15 5.39
N ARG A 52 5.07 -11.49 6.51
CA ARG A 52 4.91 -10.03 6.58
C ARG A 52 6.20 -9.33 6.15
N TYR A 53 7.35 -9.78 6.65
CA TYR A 53 8.64 -9.15 6.31
C TYR A 53 9.01 -9.35 4.84
N LEU A 54 8.78 -10.54 4.26
CA LEU A 54 9.00 -10.76 2.83
C LEU A 54 8.07 -9.92 1.97
N LEU A 55 6.77 -9.84 2.31
CA LEU A 55 5.83 -8.99 1.57
C LEU A 55 6.15 -7.50 1.72
N PHE A 56 6.64 -7.07 2.88
CA PHE A 56 7.10 -5.69 3.08
C PHE A 56 8.34 -5.40 2.23
N ALA A 57 9.33 -6.29 2.21
CA ALA A 57 10.50 -6.17 1.35
C ALA A 57 10.11 -6.15 -0.14
N GLN A 58 9.20 -7.02 -0.55
CA GLN A 58 8.64 -7.05 -1.90
C GLN A 58 7.96 -5.72 -2.26
N LEU A 59 7.14 -5.16 -1.37
CA LEU A 59 6.46 -3.89 -1.60
C LEU A 59 7.46 -2.72 -1.76
N VAL A 60 8.49 -2.67 -0.90
CA VAL A 60 9.58 -1.69 -1.03
C VAL A 60 10.31 -1.86 -2.35
N TRP A 61 10.63 -3.09 -2.74
CA TRP A 61 11.30 -3.39 -3.99
C TRP A 61 10.48 -3.00 -5.21
N VAL A 62 9.18 -3.30 -5.24
CA VAL A 62 8.28 -2.94 -6.34
C VAL A 62 8.29 -1.43 -6.59
N TYR A 63 8.19 -0.61 -5.53
CA TYR A 63 8.26 0.83 -5.69
C TYR A 63 9.65 1.32 -6.08
N PHE A 64 10.69 0.85 -5.39
CA PHE A 64 12.05 1.31 -5.64
C PHE A 64 12.53 0.98 -7.05
N SER A 65 12.29 -0.25 -7.51
CA SER A 65 12.57 -0.67 -8.88
C SER A 65 11.65 0.05 -9.87
N GLY A 66 10.37 0.26 -9.55
CA GLY A 66 9.44 1.04 -10.36
C GLY A 66 9.89 2.47 -10.62
N GLY A 67 10.50 3.12 -9.62
CA GLY A 67 11.11 4.45 -9.76
C GLY A 67 12.37 4.43 -10.65
N HIS A 68 13.22 3.42 -10.51
CA HIS A 68 14.42 3.27 -11.34
C HIS A 68 14.11 2.98 -12.81
N ASN A 69 13.03 2.25 -13.08
CA ASN A 69 12.61 1.92 -14.44
C ASN A 69 11.87 3.06 -15.16
N LYS A 70 11.61 4.20 -14.48
CA LYS A 70 11.03 5.41 -15.08
C LYS A 70 12.13 6.29 -15.69
N THR A 71 12.68 5.83 -16.81
CA THR A 71 13.82 6.47 -17.48
C THR A 71 13.44 7.56 -18.49
N GLY A 72 12.15 7.70 -18.83
CA GLY A 72 11.66 8.73 -19.74
C GLY A 72 11.87 10.16 -19.22
N ILE A 73 12.19 11.10 -20.12
CA ILE A 73 12.48 12.49 -19.75
C ILE A 73 11.32 13.18 -19.03
N GLU A 74 10.08 12.76 -19.33
CA GLU A 74 8.83 13.24 -18.75
C GLU A 74 8.71 13.00 -17.25
N TRP A 75 9.51 12.08 -16.69
CA TRP A 75 9.56 11.80 -15.25
C TRP A 75 10.52 12.72 -14.50
N GLY A 76 11.41 13.43 -15.20
CA GLY A 76 12.49 14.20 -14.61
C GLY A 76 12.36 15.71 -14.80
N ILE A 77 13.35 16.42 -14.26
CA ILE A 77 13.53 17.86 -14.45
C ILE A 77 13.60 18.23 -15.95
N PRO A 78 14.33 17.50 -16.83
CA PRO A 78 14.45 17.87 -18.24
C PRO A 78 13.11 17.89 -19.00
N GLY A 79 12.22 16.92 -18.72
CA GLY A 79 10.87 16.87 -19.31
C GLY A 79 9.80 17.54 -18.46
N GLY A 80 10.19 18.28 -17.41
CA GLY A 80 9.31 19.09 -16.60
C GLY A 80 8.26 18.31 -15.79
N PHE A 81 8.48 17.04 -15.49
CA PHE A 81 7.53 16.20 -14.72
C PHE A 81 6.15 16.03 -15.38
N THR A 82 6.11 15.85 -16.70
CA THR A 82 4.88 15.78 -17.50
C THR A 82 4.23 14.40 -17.57
N ALA A 83 4.85 13.35 -17.03
CA ALA A 83 4.40 11.97 -17.19
C ALA A 83 2.92 11.72 -16.81
N LEU A 84 2.45 12.25 -15.68
CA LEU A 84 1.05 12.08 -15.27
C LEU A 84 0.08 12.80 -16.20
N ALA A 85 0.42 14.00 -16.68
CA ALA A 85 -0.39 14.72 -17.64
C ALA A 85 -0.53 13.91 -18.94
N ASN A 86 0.58 13.36 -19.43
CA ASN A 86 0.61 12.50 -20.61
C ASN A 86 -0.28 11.26 -20.41
N ALA A 87 -0.22 10.61 -19.24
CA ALA A 87 -1.06 9.46 -18.94
C ALA A 87 -2.57 9.81 -18.87
N LEU A 88 -2.91 11.01 -18.41
CA LEU A 88 -4.29 11.49 -18.33
C LEU A 88 -4.83 11.99 -19.68
N THR A 89 -3.96 12.26 -20.66
CA THR A 89 -4.35 12.65 -22.03
C THR A 89 -4.30 11.50 -23.03
N ASP A 90 -3.61 10.40 -22.72
CA ASP A 90 -3.56 9.23 -23.59
C ASP A 90 -4.90 8.45 -23.55
N PRO A 91 -5.61 8.31 -24.67
CA PRO A 91 -6.91 7.62 -24.72
C PRO A 91 -6.84 6.13 -24.33
N HIS A 92 -5.66 5.50 -24.34
CA HIS A 92 -5.49 4.13 -23.89
C HIS A 92 -5.55 4.00 -22.35
N PHE A 93 -5.10 5.03 -21.64
CA PHE A 93 -4.97 5.04 -20.19
C PHE A 93 -6.06 5.87 -19.52
N ALA A 94 -6.43 7.01 -20.08
CA ALA A 94 -7.39 7.93 -19.49
C ALA A 94 -8.77 7.28 -19.34
N ARG A 95 -9.41 7.50 -18.18
CA ARG A 95 -10.79 7.04 -17.96
C ARG A 95 -11.81 8.03 -18.51
N PHE A 96 -11.50 9.32 -18.39
CA PHE A 96 -12.36 10.45 -18.74
C PHE A 96 -11.79 11.23 -19.92
N ASP A 97 -12.62 12.04 -20.57
CA ASP A 97 -12.17 13.00 -21.59
C ASP A 97 -11.07 13.92 -21.02
N PRO A 98 -9.99 14.21 -21.76
CA PRO A 98 -8.84 14.93 -21.23
C PRO A 98 -8.99 16.46 -21.18
N GLY A 99 -10.12 17.04 -21.59
CA GLY A 99 -10.31 18.49 -21.67
C GLY A 99 -10.07 19.24 -20.34
N TRP A 100 -10.15 18.57 -19.20
CA TRP A 100 -9.88 19.16 -17.87
C TRP A 100 -8.39 19.15 -17.48
N VAL A 101 -7.55 18.36 -18.14
CA VAL A 101 -6.14 18.17 -17.74
C VAL A 101 -5.35 19.47 -17.85
N ALA A 102 -5.63 20.28 -18.88
CA ALA A 102 -4.99 21.59 -19.05
C ALA A 102 -5.21 22.52 -17.84
N ALA A 103 -6.41 22.49 -17.25
CA ALA A 103 -6.75 23.32 -16.09
C ALA A 103 -6.00 22.90 -14.80
N VAL A 104 -5.61 21.63 -14.69
CA VAL A 104 -4.89 21.09 -13.53
C VAL A 104 -3.43 20.75 -13.83
N TYR A 105 -2.90 21.19 -14.97
CA TYR A 105 -1.57 20.82 -15.43
C TYR A 105 -0.46 21.09 -14.40
N PRO A 106 -0.41 22.23 -13.70
CA PRO A 106 0.58 22.45 -12.64
C PRO A 106 0.51 21.40 -11.52
N LEU A 107 -0.70 20.99 -11.13
CA LEU A 107 -0.90 19.95 -10.13
C LEU A 107 -0.39 18.59 -10.62
N THR A 108 -0.65 18.23 -11.89
CA THR A 108 -0.14 16.97 -12.44
C THR A 108 1.39 16.92 -12.46
N ARG A 109 2.08 18.05 -12.65
CA ARG A 109 3.55 18.13 -12.58
C ARG A 109 4.08 17.87 -11.19
N VAL A 110 3.47 18.50 -10.18
CA VAL A 110 3.80 18.26 -8.77
C VAL A 110 3.57 16.79 -8.41
N MET A 111 2.44 16.22 -8.84
CA MET A 111 2.11 14.83 -8.56
C MET A 111 3.08 13.85 -9.23
N THR A 112 3.51 14.09 -10.48
CA THR A 112 4.57 13.30 -11.13
C THR A 112 5.86 13.33 -10.32
N ALA A 113 6.31 14.51 -9.88
CA ALA A 113 7.50 14.65 -9.05
C ALA A 113 7.37 13.90 -7.71
N LEU A 114 6.20 14.01 -7.07
CA LEU A 114 5.90 13.30 -5.82
C LEU A 114 5.89 11.78 -6.03
N THR A 115 5.41 11.28 -7.17
CA THR A 115 5.47 9.84 -7.51
C THR A 115 6.92 9.36 -7.56
N ILE A 116 7.82 10.08 -8.24
CA ILE A 116 9.25 9.71 -8.30
C ILE A 116 9.90 9.73 -6.92
N VAL A 117 9.67 10.79 -6.12
CA VAL A 117 10.20 10.88 -4.76
C VAL A 117 9.67 9.74 -3.88
N PHE A 118 8.39 9.40 -4.00
CA PHE A 118 7.78 8.32 -3.25
C PHE A 118 8.36 6.96 -3.61
N GLU A 119 8.51 6.68 -4.91
CA GLU A 119 9.01 5.40 -5.42
C GLU A 119 10.49 5.21 -5.13
N LEU A 120 11.34 6.18 -5.49
CA LEU A 120 12.77 6.13 -5.17
C LEU A 120 13.03 6.21 -3.66
N GLY A 121 12.15 6.88 -2.91
CA GLY A 121 12.18 6.98 -1.46
C GLY A 121 11.66 5.74 -0.73
N ALA A 122 11.15 4.71 -1.42
CA ALA A 122 10.57 3.53 -0.78
C ALA A 122 11.49 2.85 0.28
N PRO A 123 12.82 2.75 0.12
CA PRO A 123 13.70 2.20 1.16
C PRO A 123 13.65 2.99 2.48
N VAL A 124 13.32 4.28 2.45
CA VAL A 124 13.12 5.11 3.66
C VAL A 124 11.99 4.56 4.51
N MET A 125 11.02 3.86 3.92
CA MET A 125 9.92 3.22 4.65
C MET A 125 10.41 2.15 5.63
N LEU A 126 11.53 1.47 5.34
CA LEU A 126 12.15 0.52 6.28
C LEU A 126 12.62 1.26 7.55
N VAL A 127 13.28 2.40 7.37
CA VAL A 127 13.78 3.24 8.46
C VAL A 127 12.62 3.83 9.27
N LEU A 128 11.61 4.38 8.60
CA LEU A 128 10.43 4.95 9.26
C LEU A 128 9.65 3.90 10.06
N THR A 129 9.56 2.68 9.54
CA THR A 129 8.91 1.55 10.23
C THR A 129 9.74 1.11 11.43
N TYR A 130 11.07 1.01 11.29
CA TYR A 130 11.96 0.72 12.42
C TYR A 130 11.88 1.81 13.52
N PHE A 131 11.86 3.09 13.14
CA PHE A 131 11.70 4.20 14.09
C PHE A 131 10.37 4.18 14.82
N ALA A 132 9.28 3.84 14.13
CA ALA A 132 7.97 3.68 14.75
C ALA A 132 7.92 2.46 15.67
N ALA A 133 8.53 1.34 15.28
CA ALA A 133 8.57 0.11 16.06
C ALA A 133 9.46 0.21 17.32
N THR A 134 10.44 1.13 17.32
CA THR A 134 11.39 1.34 18.43
C THR A 134 11.24 2.72 19.07
N ALA A 135 10.01 3.21 19.17
CA ALA A 135 9.70 4.57 19.61
C ALA A 135 10.25 4.91 21.02
N ASP A 136 10.44 3.91 21.86
CA ASP A 136 11.02 3.95 23.21
C ASP A 136 12.53 4.21 23.23
N ARG A 137 13.25 3.88 22.14
CA ARG A 137 14.70 4.04 22.07
C ARG A 137 15.12 5.51 21.87
N PRO A 138 16.27 5.96 22.40
CA PRO A 138 16.73 7.34 22.26
C PRO A 138 17.14 7.71 20.82
N GLY A 139 16.97 8.97 20.44
CA GLY A 139 17.43 9.52 19.14
C GLY A 139 16.61 10.73 18.67
N ARG A 140 17.28 11.82 18.26
CA ARG A 140 16.60 13.06 17.80
C ARG A 140 15.80 12.81 16.52
N LEU A 141 16.40 12.15 15.54
CA LEU A 141 15.75 11.84 14.25
C LEU A 141 14.53 10.95 14.43
N ARG A 142 14.63 9.86 15.21
CA ARG A 142 13.50 8.98 15.53
C ARG A 142 12.32 9.75 16.11
N ARG A 143 12.57 10.59 17.14
CA ARG A 143 11.53 11.40 17.77
C ARG A 143 10.87 12.35 16.78
N TRP A 144 11.66 13.00 15.91
CA TRP A 144 11.14 13.90 14.90
C TRP A 144 10.26 13.16 13.87
N CYS A 145 10.74 12.05 13.31
CA CYS A 145 9.98 11.23 12.36
C CYS A 145 8.66 10.71 12.95
N ASN A 146 8.68 10.24 14.21
CA ASN A 146 7.49 9.74 14.89
C ASN A 146 6.52 10.89 15.24
N ARG A 147 7.02 12.05 15.67
CA ARG A 147 6.21 13.24 15.96
C ARG A 147 5.48 13.75 14.71
N LEU A 148 6.18 13.80 13.58
CA LEU A 148 5.61 14.19 12.29
C LEU A 148 4.81 13.07 11.62
N ARG A 149 4.77 11.87 12.21
CA ARG A 149 4.08 10.69 11.67
C ARG A 149 4.46 10.40 10.22
N LEU A 150 5.75 10.55 9.87
CA LEU A 150 6.21 10.43 8.48
C LEU A 150 5.88 9.07 7.84
N ARG A 151 5.86 7.99 8.64
CA ARG A 151 5.41 6.67 8.18
C ARG A 151 3.97 6.71 7.67
N TRP A 152 3.08 7.35 8.42
CA TRP A 152 1.67 7.49 8.04
C TRP A 152 1.48 8.46 6.88
N ALA A 153 2.28 9.52 6.78
CA ALA A 153 2.30 10.41 5.62
C ALA A 153 2.68 9.64 4.34
N TRP A 154 3.71 8.78 4.40
CA TRP A 154 4.11 7.92 3.28
C TRP A 154 2.99 6.93 2.91
N ILE A 155 2.41 6.22 3.89
CA ILE A 155 1.28 5.31 3.66
C ILE A 155 0.11 6.05 2.99
N ALA A 156 -0.28 7.21 3.53
CA ALA A 156 -1.40 8.00 3.01
C ALA A 156 -1.14 8.50 1.58
N LEU A 157 0.09 8.95 1.28
CA LEU A 157 0.48 9.37 -0.05
C LEU A 157 0.35 8.23 -1.06
N GLY A 158 0.88 7.04 -0.71
CA GLY A 158 0.77 5.86 -1.56
C GLY A 158 -0.68 5.40 -1.78
N VAL A 159 -1.51 5.41 -0.73
CA VAL A 159 -2.96 5.13 -0.87
C VAL A 159 -3.60 6.15 -1.80
N GLY A 160 -3.29 7.44 -1.63
CA GLY A 160 -3.79 8.52 -2.48
C GLY A 160 -3.43 8.33 -3.96
N PHE A 161 -2.19 7.93 -4.27
CA PHE A 161 -1.79 7.63 -5.64
C PHE A 161 -2.61 6.49 -6.24
N HIS A 162 -2.76 5.37 -5.54
CA HIS A 162 -3.51 4.23 -6.06
C HIS A 162 -5.00 4.51 -6.21
N LEU A 163 -5.60 5.26 -5.30
CA LEU A 163 -6.99 5.70 -5.43
C LEU A 163 -7.16 6.69 -6.59
N GLY A 164 -6.23 7.63 -6.75
CA GLY A 164 -6.19 8.55 -7.88
C GLY A 164 -6.13 7.80 -9.21
N ILE A 165 -5.19 6.87 -9.35
CA ILE A 165 -5.05 5.97 -10.51
C ILE A 165 -6.34 5.18 -10.74
N ALA A 166 -6.91 4.57 -9.70
CA ALA A 166 -8.14 3.79 -9.79
C ALA A 166 -9.35 4.63 -10.23
N LEU A 167 -9.33 5.94 -9.94
CA LEU A 167 -10.39 6.87 -10.33
C LEU A 167 -10.19 7.39 -11.75
N THR A 168 -8.98 7.79 -12.13
CA THR A 168 -8.74 8.57 -13.36
C THR A 168 -8.13 7.76 -14.51
N LEU A 169 -7.54 6.59 -14.25
CA LEU A 169 -6.87 5.76 -15.25
C LEU A 169 -7.51 4.36 -15.37
N ARG A 170 -7.23 3.68 -16.49
CA ARG A 170 -7.70 2.33 -16.85
C ARG A 170 -6.54 1.32 -16.77
N LEU A 171 -5.97 1.15 -15.57
CA LEU A 171 -4.86 0.23 -15.31
C LEU A 171 -5.30 -1.13 -14.73
N GLY A 172 -6.52 -1.57 -15.05
CA GLY A 172 -7.03 -2.88 -14.63
C GLY A 172 -6.99 -3.07 -13.11
N ILE A 173 -6.42 -4.19 -12.66
CA ILE A 173 -6.37 -4.56 -11.24
C ILE A 173 -5.20 -3.93 -10.47
N PHE A 174 -4.27 -3.25 -11.16
CA PHE A 174 -3.05 -2.70 -10.56
C PHE A 174 -3.27 -1.94 -9.24
N PRO A 175 -4.12 -0.89 -9.17
CA PRO A 175 -4.25 -0.12 -7.94
C PRO A 175 -4.84 -0.94 -6.79
N ALA A 176 -5.77 -1.85 -7.07
CA ALA A 176 -6.35 -2.74 -6.06
C ALA A 176 -5.32 -3.77 -5.56
N GLY A 177 -4.56 -4.37 -6.49
CA GLY A 177 -3.50 -5.33 -6.19
C GLY A 177 -2.34 -4.71 -5.39
N MET A 178 -2.03 -3.42 -5.60
CA MET A 178 -1.06 -2.73 -4.75
C MET A 178 -1.64 -2.43 -3.37
N LEU A 179 -2.88 -1.93 -3.28
CA LEU A 179 -3.51 -1.56 -2.01
C LEU A 179 -3.69 -2.76 -1.06
N VAL A 180 -3.91 -3.97 -1.58
CA VAL A 180 -4.04 -5.18 -0.75
C VAL A 180 -2.74 -5.51 0.01
N LEU A 181 -1.58 -4.97 -0.43
CA LEU A 181 -0.30 -5.16 0.24
C LEU A 181 -0.04 -4.16 1.36
N TYR A 182 -0.77 -3.04 1.42
CA TYR A 182 -0.54 -2.00 2.43
C TYR A 182 -0.71 -2.45 3.89
N PRO A 183 -1.55 -3.45 4.24
CA PRO A 183 -1.62 -3.98 5.61
C PRO A 183 -0.27 -4.46 6.17
N VAL A 184 0.70 -4.85 5.32
CA VAL A 184 2.04 -5.28 5.80
C VAL A 184 2.82 -4.14 6.47
N LEU A 185 2.48 -2.89 6.15
CA LEU A 185 3.11 -1.67 6.67
C LEU A 185 2.65 -1.31 8.09
N LEU A 186 1.57 -1.94 8.57
CA LEU A 186 1.03 -1.69 9.91
C LEU A 186 1.87 -2.41 10.97
N LEU A 187 2.05 -1.76 12.12
CA LEU A 187 2.70 -2.36 13.28
C LEU A 187 1.74 -3.33 14.02
N PRO A 188 2.26 -4.32 14.76
CA PRO A 188 1.42 -5.28 15.49
C PRO A 188 0.39 -4.62 16.42
N ALA A 189 0.79 -3.56 17.15
CA ALA A 189 -0.11 -2.81 18.02
C ALA A 189 -1.26 -2.14 17.24
N GLU A 190 -1.03 -1.73 16.00
CA GLU A 190 -2.02 -1.07 15.15
C GLU A 190 -3.02 -2.10 14.61
N LEU A 191 -2.53 -3.27 14.20
CA LEU A 191 -3.38 -4.40 13.82
C LEU A 191 -4.25 -4.86 15.00
N ALA A 192 -3.68 -4.94 16.20
CA ALA A 192 -4.41 -5.27 17.42
C ALA A 192 -5.50 -4.24 17.74
N ALA A 193 -5.20 -2.94 17.59
CA ALA A 193 -6.18 -1.87 17.78
C ALA A 193 -7.34 -1.96 16.77
N LEU A 194 -7.05 -2.23 15.49
CA LEU A 194 -8.08 -2.44 14.46
C LEU A 194 -8.97 -3.66 14.76
N ALA A 195 -8.36 -4.76 15.22
CA ALA A 195 -9.10 -5.95 15.63
C ALA A 195 -10.04 -5.65 16.81
N ALA A 196 -9.56 -4.90 17.80
CA ALA A 196 -10.36 -4.51 18.96
C ALA A 196 -11.55 -3.61 18.59
N ILE A 197 -11.36 -2.65 17.68
CA ILE A 197 -12.44 -1.79 17.16
C ILE A 197 -13.51 -2.64 16.47
N THR A 198 -13.08 -3.58 15.63
CA THR A 198 -13.98 -4.48 14.88
C THR A 198 -14.79 -5.38 15.83
N ALA A 199 -14.15 -5.91 16.87
CA ALA A 199 -14.82 -6.72 17.90
C ALA A 199 -15.88 -5.90 18.67
N ARG A 200 -15.56 -4.67 19.08
CA ARG A 200 -16.50 -3.77 19.76
C ARG A 200 -17.73 -3.46 18.90
N ARG A 201 -17.52 -3.16 17.62
CA ARG A 201 -18.63 -2.89 16.66
C ARG A 201 -19.54 -4.10 16.47
N ARG A 202 -18.99 -5.31 16.43
CA ARG A 202 -19.81 -6.54 16.37
C ARG A 202 -20.66 -6.71 17.62
N ALA A 203 -20.08 -6.51 18.80
CA ALA A 203 -20.79 -6.63 20.07
C ALA A 203 -21.95 -5.62 20.21
N SER A 204 -21.80 -4.40 19.67
CA SER A 204 -22.89 -3.41 19.66
C SER A 204 -24.05 -3.78 18.74
N CYS A 205 -23.79 -4.48 17.62
CA CYS A 205 -24.85 -4.91 16.70
C CYS A 205 -25.63 -6.14 17.20
N THR A 206 -25.08 -6.91 18.14
CA THR A 206 -25.71 -8.14 18.66
C THR A 206 -26.50 -7.93 19.96
N ARG A 207 -26.52 -6.71 20.52
CA ARG A 207 -27.41 -6.40 21.64
C ARG A 207 -28.83 -6.22 21.09
N PRO A 208 -29.83 -7.02 21.53
CA PRO A 208 -31.22 -6.76 21.18
C PRO A 208 -31.62 -5.37 21.71
N PRO A 209 -32.51 -4.64 21.00
CA PRO A 209 -33.05 -3.40 21.52
C PRO A 209 -33.77 -3.67 22.86
N PRO A 210 -33.77 -2.68 23.78
CA PRO A 210 -34.39 -2.81 25.10
C PRO A 210 -35.90 -3.05 25.01
#